data_AF-A0A1P8U661-F1
#
_entry.id   AF-A0A1P8U661-F1
#
_cell.length_a   1.000
_cell.length_b   1.000
_cell.length_c   1.000
_cell.angle_alpha   90.00
_cell.angle_beta   90.00
_cell.angle_gamma   90.00
#
_symmetry.space_group_name_H-M   'P 1'
#
loop_
_entity.id
_entity.type
_entity.pdbx_description
1 polymer ?
#
loop_
_entity_poly.entity_id
_entity_poly.type
_entity_poly.pdbx_seq_one_letter_code
_entity_poly.pdbx_strand_id
1 'polypeptide(L)'
;MRRSRVRISTRRTPPALTRTQGARSNHKNLRLDKVEPAGHGIGRSRGGLTTKIHHAVDGNGLPLAIVVTGGQRNDGAMLEQVLDDIRVPRIGGGRPRARPDAVLADKAYGSGVNRRMLRARGIRVVIPEKSDQIATRKRKGSKGGRPPAFDAEAYKDRNVVERSFALVKQWRGIATRYDKLAITYRSGAVLHAVLTWATLLGDMP
;
A
#
# COMPACT_ATOMS: atom_id res chain seq x y z
N MET A 1 52.44 1.34 -69.37
CA MET A 1 51.18 0.56 -69.39
C MET A 1 50.50 0.69 -68.02
N ARG A 2 49.50 1.58 -67.88
CA ARG A 2 48.75 1.79 -66.62
C ARG A 2 47.70 0.69 -66.48
N ARG A 3 47.72 -0.06 -65.36
CA ARG A 3 46.59 -0.89 -64.93
C ARG A 3 45.99 -0.28 -63.67
N SER A 4 44.80 0.30 -63.82
CA SER A 4 43.93 0.62 -62.70
C SER A 4 43.44 -0.69 -62.07
N ARG A 5 43.38 -0.74 -60.73
CA ARG A 5 42.56 -1.72 -60.02
C ARG A 5 41.78 -1.01 -58.92
N VAL A 6 40.48 -1.21 -59.02
CA VAL A 6 39.39 -0.67 -58.21
C VAL A 6 39.50 -1.16 -56.75
N ARG A 7 39.22 -0.26 -55.80
CA ARG A 7 38.99 -0.62 -54.39
C ARG A 7 37.64 -1.32 -54.27
N ILE A 8 37.62 -2.54 -53.73
CA ILE A 8 36.42 -3.08 -53.08
C ILE A 8 36.79 -3.29 -51.62
N SER A 9 36.37 -2.35 -50.78
CA SER A 9 36.39 -2.45 -49.33
C SER A 9 35.38 -3.52 -48.91
N THR A 10 35.80 -4.77 -48.77
CA THR A 10 35.02 -5.77 -48.04
C THR A 10 35.03 -5.40 -46.56
N ARG A 11 33.94 -4.77 -46.08
CA ARG A 11 33.66 -4.69 -44.64
C ARG A 11 33.61 -6.12 -44.12
N ARG A 12 34.54 -6.49 -43.23
CA ARG A 12 34.40 -7.72 -42.44
C ARG A 12 33.15 -7.56 -41.57
N THR A 13 32.11 -8.33 -41.87
CA THR A 13 30.98 -8.53 -40.96
C THR A 13 31.55 -9.10 -39.66
N PRO A 14 31.31 -8.50 -38.49
CA PRO A 14 31.68 -9.12 -37.23
C PRO A 14 30.94 -10.45 -37.10
N PRO A 15 31.57 -11.51 -36.54
CA PRO A 15 30.86 -12.74 -36.23
C PRO A 15 29.66 -12.41 -35.32
N ALA A 16 28.49 -12.95 -35.65
CA ALA A 16 27.35 -12.89 -34.75
C ALA A 16 27.73 -13.57 -33.44
N LEU A 17 27.71 -12.83 -32.33
CA LEU A 17 27.95 -13.36 -31.00
C LEU A 17 26.87 -14.42 -30.70
N THR A 18 27.25 -15.68 -30.85
CA THR A 18 26.48 -16.82 -30.38
C THR A 18 26.63 -16.92 -28.87
N ARG A 19 25.46 -16.87 -28.19
CA ARG A 19 25.18 -17.24 -26.80
C ARG A 19 25.10 -16.09 -25.76
N THR A 20 23.85 -15.74 -25.49
CA THR A 20 23.20 -15.41 -24.19
C THR A 20 23.98 -14.57 -23.18
N GLN A 21 23.59 -13.30 -23.06
CA GLN A 21 23.47 -12.67 -21.75
C GLN A 21 22.00 -12.26 -21.56
N GLY A 22 21.18 -13.23 -21.16
CA GLY A 22 20.06 -12.88 -20.29
C GLY A 22 20.65 -12.13 -19.10
N ALA A 23 20.04 -10.99 -18.73
CA ALA A 23 20.49 -10.17 -17.62
C ALA A 23 20.85 -11.07 -16.42
N ARG A 24 22.09 -10.94 -15.93
CA ARG A 24 22.51 -11.66 -14.71
C ARG A 24 21.47 -11.39 -13.63
N SER A 25 21.06 -12.44 -12.91
CA SER A 25 20.11 -12.32 -11.81
C SER A 25 20.58 -11.20 -10.87
N ASN A 26 19.83 -10.10 -10.87
CA ASN A 26 20.07 -9.01 -9.96
C ASN A 26 19.93 -9.58 -8.54
N HIS A 27 20.94 -9.41 -7.69
CA HIS A 27 20.90 -9.73 -6.26
C HIS A 27 19.80 -8.95 -5.49
N LYS A 28 19.10 -8.01 -6.16
CA LYS A 28 17.86 -7.38 -5.68
C LYS A 28 16.57 -8.06 -6.15
N ASN A 29 16.64 -9.05 -7.04
CA ASN A 29 15.52 -9.93 -7.34
C ASN A 29 15.42 -10.96 -6.22
N LEU A 30 14.79 -10.58 -5.11
CA LEU A 30 14.26 -11.57 -4.20
C LEU A 30 13.43 -12.54 -5.04
N ARG A 31 13.76 -13.83 -4.94
CA ARG A 31 13.04 -14.86 -5.70
C ARG A 31 11.54 -14.73 -5.39
N LEU A 32 10.70 -15.03 -6.38
CA LEU A 32 9.25 -14.82 -6.27
C LEU A 32 8.68 -15.53 -5.03
N ASP A 33 9.20 -16.71 -4.68
CA ASP A 33 8.88 -17.48 -3.46
C ASP A 33 9.16 -16.74 -2.14
N LYS A 34 10.05 -15.74 -2.12
CA LYS A 34 10.38 -14.92 -0.95
C LYS A 34 9.50 -13.67 -0.81
N VAL A 35 8.89 -13.19 -1.89
CA VAL A 35 8.13 -11.92 -1.92
C VAL A 35 6.64 -12.17 -2.11
N GLU A 36 6.30 -13.21 -2.87
CA GLU A 36 4.93 -13.58 -3.17
C GLU A 36 4.38 -14.45 -2.03
N PRO A 37 3.27 -14.03 -1.39
CA PRO A 37 2.64 -14.84 -0.36
C PRO A 37 2.08 -16.13 -0.97
N ALA A 38 2.13 -17.23 -0.22
CA ALA A 38 1.68 -18.56 -0.67
C ALA A 38 0.24 -18.61 -1.23
N GLY A 39 -0.62 -17.67 -0.83
CA GLY A 39 -2.00 -17.55 -1.33
C GLY A 39 -2.22 -16.44 -2.38
N HIS A 40 -1.15 -15.83 -2.90
CA HIS A 40 -1.20 -14.74 -3.88
C HIS A 40 -2.03 -13.51 -3.48
N GLY A 41 -2.22 -13.32 -2.17
CA GLY A 41 -3.10 -12.28 -1.64
C GLY A 41 -4.58 -12.53 -1.99
N ILE A 42 -4.94 -13.74 -2.37
CA ILE A 42 -6.31 -14.17 -2.66
C ILE A 42 -6.81 -15.04 -1.51
N GLY A 43 -8.08 -14.89 -1.14
CA GLY A 43 -8.70 -15.88 -0.28
C GLY A 43 -10.20 -15.73 -0.13
N ARG A 44 -10.82 -16.65 0.64
CA ARG A 44 -12.26 -16.87 0.64
C ARG A 44 -13.01 -15.81 1.46
N SER A 45 -13.89 -15.08 0.81
CA SER A 45 -14.85 -14.16 1.44
C SER A 45 -16.29 -14.62 1.15
N ARG A 46 -17.29 -13.94 1.73
CA ARG A 46 -18.71 -14.21 1.44
C ARG A 46 -19.06 -14.05 -0.06
N GLY A 47 -18.33 -13.18 -0.77
CA GLY A 47 -18.51 -12.94 -2.21
C GLY A 47 -17.61 -13.79 -3.11
N GLY A 48 -17.00 -14.86 -2.59
CA GLY A 48 -16.06 -15.70 -3.33
C GLY A 48 -14.59 -15.35 -3.05
N LEU A 49 -13.70 -15.72 -3.99
CA LEU A 49 -12.26 -15.46 -3.88
C LEU A 49 -11.95 -13.99 -4.13
N THR A 50 -11.44 -13.31 -3.12
CA THR A 50 -11.18 -11.87 -3.18
C THR A 50 -9.83 -11.50 -2.56
N THR A 51 -9.40 -10.29 -2.85
CA THR A 51 -8.21 -9.63 -2.31
C THR A 51 -8.64 -8.33 -1.62
N LYS A 52 -7.93 -7.95 -0.57
CA LYS A 52 -8.05 -6.67 0.12
C LYS A 52 -6.79 -5.83 -0.09
N ILE A 53 -6.99 -4.56 -0.39
CA ILE A 53 -5.98 -3.51 -0.28
C ILE A 53 -6.23 -2.79 1.03
N HIS A 54 -5.27 -2.87 1.95
CA HIS A 54 -5.22 -2.04 3.16
C HIS A 54 -4.38 -0.82 2.83
N HIS A 55 -4.98 0.37 2.95
CA HIS A 55 -4.44 1.60 2.41
C HIS A 55 -4.43 2.67 3.50
N ALA A 56 -3.28 3.28 3.76
CA ALA A 56 -3.18 4.51 4.54
C ALA A 56 -2.94 5.69 3.58
N VAL A 57 -3.64 6.78 3.84
CA VAL A 57 -3.52 8.05 3.10
C VAL A 57 -3.31 9.19 4.09
N ASP A 58 -2.71 10.28 3.63
CA ASP A 58 -2.63 11.52 4.41
C ASP A 58 -3.96 12.31 4.37
N GLY A 59 -3.98 13.48 5.02
CA GLY A 59 -5.16 14.35 5.07
C GLY A 59 -5.61 14.90 3.71
N ASN A 60 -4.74 14.87 2.69
CA ASN A 60 -5.03 15.30 1.33
C ASN A 60 -5.44 14.13 0.41
N GLY A 61 -5.42 12.89 0.92
CA GLY A 61 -5.75 11.70 0.15
C GLY A 61 -4.57 11.08 -0.58
N LEU A 62 -3.34 11.54 -0.27
CA LEU A 62 -2.12 11.01 -0.86
C LEU A 62 -1.75 9.68 -0.21
N PRO A 63 -1.55 8.61 -1.00
CA PRO A 63 -1.16 7.30 -0.49
C PRO A 63 0.16 7.32 0.30
N LEU A 64 0.15 6.74 1.49
CA LEU A 64 1.32 6.60 2.37
C LEU A 64 1.80 5.15 2.50
N ALA A 65 0.87 4.19 2.55
CA ALA A 65 1.19 2.77 2.69
C ALA A 65 0.12 1.90 2.03
N ILE A 66 0.54 0.81 1.39
CA ILE A 66 -0.33 -0.14 0.68
C ILE A 66 0.10 -1.56 1.03
N VAL A 67 -0.79 -2.30 1.66
CA VAL A 67 -0.62 -3.73 2.01
C VAL A 67 -1.72 -4.54 1.35
N VAL A 68 -1.39 -5.72 0.83
CA VAL A 68 -2.33 -6.60 0.14
C VAL A 68 -2.49 -7.92 0.89
N THR A 69 -3.73 -8.37 1.09
CA THR A 69 -4.02 -9.67 1.71
C THR A 69 -5.19 -10.38 1.06
N GLY A 70 -5.35 -11.68 1.35
CA GLY A 70 -6.58 -12.41 1.02
C GLY A 70 -7.84 -11.79 1.65
N GLY A 71 -8.98 -11.95 0.98
CA GLY A 71 -10.26 -11.34 1.33
C GLY A 71 -10.82 -11.69 2.71
N GLN A 72 -10.45 -12.85 3.25
CA GLN A 72 -10.84 -13.31 4.59
C GLN A 72 -10.17 -12.54 5.73
N ARG A 73 -9.09 -11.78 5.45
CA ARG A 73 -8.33 -11.11 6.52
C ARG A 73 -9.15 -9.99 7.14
N ASN A 74 -9.05 -9.88 8.46
CA ASN A 74 -9.70 -8.83 9.24
C ASN A 74 -8.91 -7.53 9.06
N ASP A 75 -9.59 -6.46 8.66
CA ASP A 75 -8.96 -5.15 8.41
C ASP A 75 -8.29 -4.58 9.66
N GLY A 76 -8.94 -4.76 10.82
CA GLY A 76 -8.39 -4.36 12.11
C GLY A 76 -7.07 -5.05 12.45
N ALA A 77 -6.84 -6.28 12.00
CA ALA A 77 -5.58 -7.00 12.24
C ALA A 77 -4.42 -6.48 11.39
N MET A 78 -4.71 -5.79 10.29
CA MET A 78 -3.71 -5.28 9.35
C MET A 78 -3.27 -3.85 9.66
N LEU A 79 -3.93 -3.18 10.61
CA LEU A 79 -3.64 -1.78 10.96
C LEU A 79 -2.18 -1.57 11.36
N GLU A 80 -1.65 -2.43 12.22
CA GLU A 80 -0.26 -2.33 12.68
C GLU A 80 0.72 -2.42 11.51
N GLN A 81 0.53 -3.42 10.64
CA GLN A 81 1.37 -3.61 9.45
C GLN A 81 1.27 -2.42 8.48
N VAL A 82 0.08 -1.85 8.27
CA VAL A 82 -0.08 -0.65 7.44
C VAL A 82 0.67 0.54 8.03
N LEU A 83 0.63 0.72 9.35
CA LEU A 83 1.35 1.80 10.03
C LEU A 83 2.86 1.62 9.98
N ASP A 84 3.35 0.38 10.08
CA ASP A 84 4.78 0.07 10.00
C ASP A 84 5.37 0.38 8.62
N ASP A 85 4.55 0.28 7.57
CA ASP A 85 4.93 0.61 6.19
C ASP A 85 4.95 2.13 5.92
N ILE A 86 4.43 2.98 6.82
CA ILE A 86 4.44 4.44 6.64
C ILE A 86 5.88 4.97 6.78
N ARG A 87 6.38 5.57 5.69
CA ARG A 87 7.71 6.18 5.69
C ARG A 87 7.76 7.39 4.76
N VAL A 88 7.64 8.59 5.33
CA VAL A 88 7.69 9.86 4.58
C VAL A 88 9.09 10.48 4.69
N PRO A 89 9.89 10.53 3.62
CA PRO A 89 11.20 11.18 3.62
C PRO A 89 11.10 12.66 3.95
N ARG A 90 12.14 13.22 4.57
CA ARG A 90 12.25 14.65 4.83
C ARG A 90 13.16 15.30 3.80
N ILE A 91 12.78 16.48 3.33
CA ILE A 91 13.67 17.35 2.55
C ILE A 91 14.78 17.82 3.50
N GLY A 92 16.04 17.72 3.08
CA GLY A 92 17.20 18.06 3.91
C GLY A 92 17.77 16.91 4.76
N GLY A 93 17.27 15.68 4.59
CA GLY A 93 17.80 14.49 5.27
C GLY A 93 17.22 14.23 6.66
N GLY A 94 17.79 13.23 7.35
CA GLY A 94 17.32 12.76 8.67
C GLY A 94 16.33 11.59 8.61
N ARG A 95 15.85 11.17 9.79
CA ARG A 95 14.95 10.01 9.91
C ARG A 95 13.59 10.31 9.26
N PRO A 96 13.11 9.47 8.33
CA PRO A 96 11.78 9.62 7.76
C PRO A 96 10.69 9.68 8.82
N ARG A 97 9.65 10.47 8.58
CA ARG A 97 8.47 10.51 9.43
C ARG A 97 7.69 9.21 9.23
N ALA A 98 7.63 8.40 10.27
CA ALA A 98 6.88 7.13 10.29
C ALA A 98 5.64 7.16 11.20
N ARG A 99 5.55 8.14 12.11
CA ARG A 99 4.45 8.27 13.06
C ARG A 99 3.44 9.33 12.60
N PRO A 100 2.17 8.96 12.33
CA PRO A 100 1.07 9.90 12.14
C PRO A 100 0.69 10.60 13.45
N ASP A 101 0.15 11.82 13.36
CA ASP A 101 -0.35 12.54 14.54
C ASP A 101 -1.67 11.94 15.04
N ALA A 102 -2.53 11.55 14.09
CA ALA A 102 -3.80 10.90 14.34
C ALA A 102 -4.07 9.79 13.32
N VAL A 103 -4.85 8.79 13.72
CA VAL A 103 -5.37 7.75 12.83
C VAL A 103 -6.89 7.82 12.85
N LEU A 104 -7.46 8.09 11.68
CA LEU A 104 -8.88 8.05 11.38
C LEU A 104 -9.14 6.74 10.65
N ALA A 105 -10.03 5.91 11.20
CA ALA A 105 -10.36 4.63 10.58
C ALA A 105 -11.77 4.19 10.95
N ASP A 106 -12.30 3.26 10.17
CA ASP A 106 -13.63 2.71 10.41
C ASP A 106 -13.74 2.02 11.77
N LYS A 107 -14.98 1.95 12.25
CA LYS A 107 -15.40 1.24 13.47
C LYS A 107 -14.82 -0.19 13.57
N ALA A 108 -14.61 -0.87 12.45
CA ALA A 108 -14.02 -2.21 12.41
C ALA A 108 -12.61 -2.26 13.04
N TYR A 109 -11.83 -1.19 12.89
CA TYR A 109 -10.48 -1.02 13.43
C TYR A 109 -10.45 -0.68 14.93
N GLY A 110 -11.60 -0.38 15.54
CA GLY A 110 -11.72 0.10 16.93
C GLY A 110 -11.50 -0.96 18.03
N SER A 111 -10.75 -2.03 17.75
CA SER A 111 -10.45 -3.08 18.73
C SER A 111 -9.63 -2.55 19.90
N GLY A 112 -9.77 -3.17 21.09
CA GLY A 112 -8.95 -2.80 22.25
C GLY A 112 -7.46 -3.00 22.03
N VAL A 113 -7.08 -4.00 21.22
CA VAL A 113 -5.69 -4.25 20.80
C VAL A 113 -5.16 -3.07 20.00
N ASN A 114 -5.90 -2.64 18.97
CA ASN A 114 -5.49 -1.51 18.13
C ASN A 114 -5.42 -0.21 18.91
N ARG A 115 -6.38 0.05 19.80
CA ARG A 115 -6.35 1.24 20.66
C ARG A 115 -5.13 1.24 21.59
N ARG A 116 -4.74 0.09 22.16
CA ARG A 116 -3.53 -0.01 22.98
C ARG A 116 -2.26 0.20 22.15
N MET A 117 -2.16 -0.43 20.98
CA MET A 117 -1.04 -0.26 20.06
C MET A 117 -0.87 1.22 19.64
N LEU A 118 -1.96 1.90 19.25
CA LEU A 118 -1.92 3.31 18.87
C LEU A 118 -1.50 4.21 20.04
N ARG A 119 -2.01 3.96 21.24
CA ARG A 119 -1.60 4.69 22.45
C ARG A 119 -0.13 4.47 22.80
N ALA A 120 0.36 3.23 22.71
CA ALA A 120 1.78 2.91 22.94
C ALA A 120 2.69 3.63 21.93
N ARG A 121 2.21 3.83 20.71
CA ARG A 121 2.90 4.63 19.68
C ARG A 121 2.70 6.14 19.85
N GLY A 122 1.91 6.60 20.81
CA GLY A 122 1.59 8.03 21.00
C GLY A 122 0.76 8.63 19.85
N ILE A 123 -0.06 7.83 19.17
CA ILE A 123 -0.89 8.26 18.04
C ILE A 123 -2.31 8.56 18.54
N ARG A 124 -2.87 9.71 18.17
CA ARG A 124 -4.24 10.07 18.52
C ARG A 124 -5.24 9.16 17.79
N VAL A 125 -6.19 8.59 18.51
CA VAL A 125 -7.16 7.64 17.96
C VAL A 125 -8.48 8.34 17.63
N VAL A 126 -8.85 8.41 16.36
CA VAL A 126 -10.14 8.94 15.87
C VAL A 126 -10.92 7.81 15.21
N ILE A 127 -11.29 6.83 16.03
CA ILE A 127 -12.03 5.64 15.61
C ILE A 127 -13.25 5.51 16.51
N PRO A 128 -14.48 5.37 15.96
CA PRO A 128 -15.67 5.20 16.78
C PRO A 128 -15.64 3.86 17.53
N GLU A 129 -16.26 3.83 18.71
CA GLU A 129 -16.42 2.58 19.47
C GLU A 129 -17.45 1.65 18.83
N LYS A 130 -17.25 0.33 19.02
CA LYS A 130 -18.25 -0.65 18.60
C LYS A 130 -19.48 -0.61 19.52
N SER A 131 -20.68 -0.81 18.97
CA SER A 131 -21.93 -0.70 19.75
C SER A 131 -22.04 -1.78 20.83
N ASP A 132 -21.57 -2.99 20.53
CA ASP A 132 -21.39 -4.10 21.46
C ASP A 132 -20.38 -3.78 22.57
N GLN A 133 -19.27 -3.10 22.23
CA GLN A 133 -18.29 -2.64 23.22
C GLN A 133 -18.89 -1.59 24.15
N ILE A 134 -19.64 -0.63 23.62
CA ILE A 134 -20.36 0.37 24.43
C ILE A 134 -21.37 -0.33 25.36
N ALA A 135 -22.16 -1.26 24.84
CA ALA A 135 -23.15 -1.99 25.62
C ALA A 135 -22.49 -2.86 26.71
N THR A 136 -21.41 -3.56 26.38
CA THR A 136 -20.64 -4.38 27.33
C THR A 136 -20.02 -3.51 28.42
N ARG A 137 -19.48 -2.35 28.07
CA ARG A 137 -18.93 -1.38 29.02
C ARG A 137 -20.03 -0.88 29.97
N LYS A 138 -21.19 -0.48 29.43
CA LYS A 138 -22.34 -0.04 30.24
C LYS A 138 -22.83 -1.15 31.19
N ARG A 139 -22.92 -2.39 30.72
CA ARG A 139 -23.32 -3.55 31.54
C ARG A 139 -22.36 -3.80 32.72
N LYS A 140 -21.08 -3.46 32.58
CA LYS A 140 -20.08 -3.58 33.64
C LYS A 140 -20.14 -2.46 34.69
N GLY A 141 -20.97 -1.43 34.50
CA GLY A 141 -21.10 -0.31 35.45
C GLY A 141 -19.77 0.37 35.74
N SER A 142 -19.46 0.58 37.01
CA SER A 142 -18.20 1.17 37.48
C SER A 142 -16.95 0.39 37.04
N LYS A 143 -17.05 -0.94 36.86
CA LYS A 143 -15.96 -1.81 36.37
C LYS A 143 -15.73 -1.69 34.86
N GLY A 144 -16.59 -0.98 34.13
CA GLY A 144 -16.48 -0.78 32.68
C GLY A 144 -15.44 0.28 32.28
N GLY A 145 -15.07 1.16 33.21
CA GLY A 145 -14.13 2.26 32.94
C GLY A 145 -14.69 3.38 32.06
N ARG A 146 -13.86 4.41 31.87
CA ARG A 146 -14.20 5.62 31.12
C ARG A 146 -14.32 5.32 29.61
N PRO A 147 -15.36 5.83 28.92
CA PRO A 147 -15.41 5.75 27.46
C PRO A 147 -14.17 6.41 26.82
N PRO A 148 -13.52 5.78 25.85
CA PRO A 148 -12.61 6.45 24.94
C PRO A 148 -13.12 7.80 24.43
N ALA A 149 -12.25 8.80 24.42
CA ALA A 149 -12.52 10.05 23.72
C ALA A 149 -12.67 9.78 22.21
N PHE A 150 -13.64 10.42 21.58
CA PHE A 150 -13.89 10.34 20.15
C PHE A 150 -14.18 11.75 19.62
N ASP A 151 -13.41 12.15 18.61
CA ASP A 151 -13.54 13.44 17.92
C ASP A 151 -14.41 13.24 16.67
N ALA A 152 -15.68 13.64 16.77
CA ALA A 152 -16.65 13.46 15.70
C ALA A 152 -16.40 14.39 14.50
N GLU A 153 -15.83 15.57 14.74
CA GLU A 153 -15.52 16.53 13.67
C GLU A 153 -14.33 16.03 12.85
N ALA A 154 -13.22 15.64 13.51
CA ALA A 154 -12.10 15.03 12.82
C ALA A 154 -12.50 13.74 12.08
N TYR A 155 -13.46 12.97 12.60
CA TYR A 155 -13.92 11.75 11.93
C TYR A 155 -14.61 11.99 10.58
N LYS A 156 -15.11 13.20 10.29
CA LYS A 156 -15.67 13.56 8.98
C LYS A 156 -14.63 13.45 7.86
N ASP A 157 -13.37 13.71 8.18
CA ASP A 157 -12.26 13.66 7.21
C ASP A 157 -11.93 12.24 6.73
N ARG A 158 -12.53 11.19 7.31
CA ARG A 158 -12.36 9.82 6.82
C ARG A 158 -12.83 9.64 5.37
N ASN A 159 -13.69 10.53 4.86
CA ASN A 159 -14.10 10.58 3.45
C ASN A 159 -12.90 10.67 2.50
N VAL A 160 -11.77 11.23 2.94
CA VAL A 160 -10.52 11.27 2.19
C VAL A 160 -10.04 9.86 1.79
N VAL A 161 -10.18 8.88 2.69
CA VAL A 161 -9.85 7.47 2.43
C VAL A 161 -10.74 6.90 1.34
N GLU A 162 -12.05 7.14 1.42
CA GLU A 162 -13.04 6.66 0.44
C GLU A 162 -12.78 7.22 -0.95
N ARG A 163 -12.50 8.52 -1.05
CA ARG A 163 -12.13 9.16 -2.31
C ARG A 163 -10.84 8.58 -2.89
N SER A 164 -9.84 8.31 -2.05
CA SER A 164 -8.60 7.67 -2.51
C SER A 164 -8.85 6.26 -3.06
N PHE A 165 -9.69 5.45 -2.40
CA PHE A 165 -10.11 4.16 -2.94
C PHE A 165 -10.90 4.29 -4.25
N ALA A 166 -11.77 5.28 -4.38
CA ALA A 166 -12.51 5.53 -5.61
C ALA A 166 -11.59 5.90 -6.78
N LEU A 167 -10.53 6.69 -6.52
CA LEU A 167 -9.50 7.01 -7.51
C LEU A 167 -8.71 5.77 -7.93
N VAL A 168 -8.16 5.02 -6.98
CA VAL A 168 -7.42 3.78 -7.27
C VAL A 168 -8.27 2.78 -8.07
N LYS A 169 -9.57 2.71 -7.81
CA LYS A 169 -10.50 1.82 -8.51
C LYS A 169 -10.94 2.31 -9.89
N GLN A 170 -10.57 3.51 -10.33
CA GLN A 170 -10.72 3.88 -11.75
C GLN A 170 -9.89 2.97 -12.65
N TRP A 171 -8.78 2.43 -12.12
CA TRP A 171 -7.98 1.43 -12.81
C TRP A 171 -8.69 0.08 -12.75
N ARG A 172 -9.37 -0.28 -13.85
CA ARG A 172 -10.19 -1.51 -13.93
C ARG A 172 -9.43 -2.78 -13.56
N GLY A 173 -8.14 -2.86 -13.90
CA GLY A 173 -7.28 -3.99 -13.50
C GLY A 173 -7.14 -4.15 -11.98
N ILE A 174 -7.14 -3.04 -11.23
CA ILE A 174 -7.14 -3.04 -9.77
C ILE A 174 -8.53 -3.37 -9.24
N ALA A 175 -9.55 -2.69 -9.75
CA ALA A 175 -10.94 -2.84 -9.30
C ALA A 175 -11.45 -4.28 -9.44
N THR A 176 -11.10 -4.94 -10.54
CA THR A 176 -11.52 -6.32 -10.84
C THR A 176 -10.50 -7.38 -10.42
N ARG A 177 -9.29 -6.99 -9.96
CA ARG A 177 -8.20 -7.92 -9.61
C ARG A 177 -7.83 -8.84 -10.80
N TYR A 178 -7.31 -8.27 -11.90
CA TYR A 178 -6.88 -9.06 -13.07
C TYR A 178 -5.56 -9.81 -12.86
N ASP A 179 -4.63 -9.25 -12.09
CA ASP A 179 -3.36 -9.93 -11.84
C ASP A 179 -3.59 -11.20 -10.99
N LYS A 180 -2.81 -12.24 -11.23
CA LYS A 180 -2.86 -13.46 -10.39
C LYS A 180 -2.00 -13.33 -9.14
N LEU A 181 -0.84 -12.68 -9.27
CA LEU A 181 0.14 -12.54 -8.19
C LEU A 181 -0.16 -11.32 -7.32
N ALA A 182 0.09 -11.41 -6.00
CA ALA A 182 -0.04 -10.32 -5.05
C ALA A 182 0.94 -9.20 -5.37
N ILE A 183 2.18 -9.54 -5.72
CA ILE A 183 3.23 -8.58 -6.02
C ILE A 183 2.85 -7.68 -7.20
N THR A 184 2.34 -8.26 -8.29
CA THR A 184 1.92 -7.51 -9.48
C THR A 184 0.73 -6.62 -9.18
N TYR A 185 -0.24 -7.14 -8.42
CA TYR A 185 -1.39 -6.36 -7.97
C TYR A 185 -1.02 -5.14 -7.16
N ARG A 186 -0.17 -5.37 -6.14
CA ARG A 186 0.32 -4.34 -5.25
C ARG A 186 1.13 -3.34 -6.04
N SER A 187 1.92 -3.79 -7.01
CA SER A 187 2.67 -2.91 -7.90
C SER A 187 1.76 -1.99 -8.71
N GLY A 188 0.60 -2.47 -9.18
CA GLY A 188 -0.42 -1.62 -9.81
C GLY A 188 -0.95 -0.53 -8.87
N ALA A 189 -1.29 -0.90 -7.63
CA ALA A 189 -1.74 0.07 -6.62
C ALA A 189 -0.64 1.06 -6.22
N VAL A 190 0.62 0.60 -6.10
CA VAL A 190 1.79 1.45 -5.82
C VAL A 190 2.10 2.37 -7.00
N LEU A 191 1.96 1.90 -8.24
CA LEU A 191 2.12 2.74 -9.43
C LEU A 191 1.07 3.85 -9.46
N HIS A 192 -0.19 3.53 -9.16
CA HIS A 192 -1.23 4.55 -9.01
C HIS A 192 -0.86 5.57 -7.94
N ALA A 193 -0.34 5.12 -6.79
CA ALA A 193 0.13 6.02 -5.72
C ALA A 193 1.25 6.95 -6.19
N VAL A 194 2.25 6.42 -6.90
CA VAL A 194 3.34 7.23 -7.47
C VAL A 194 2.80 8.29 -8.43
N LEU A 195 1.85 7.93 -9.30
CA LEU A 195 1.23 8.87 -10.22
C LEU A 195 0.41 9.94 -9.48
N THR A 196 -0.31 9.57 -8.43
CA THR A 196 -1.07 10.53 -7.60
C THR A 196 -0.13 11.57 -6.97
N TRP A 197 1.03 11.13 -6.45
CA TRP A 197 2.06 12.04 -5.95
C TRP A 197 2.69 12.88 -7.07
N ALA A 198 3.00 12.29 -8.21
CA ALA A 198 3.64 12.99 -9.33
C ALA A 198 2.74 14.08 -9.93
N THR A 199 1.43 13.82 -10.08
CA THR A 199 0.47 14.83 -10.55
C THR A 199 0.42 16.02 -9.61
N LEU A 200 0.34 15.79 -8.28
CA LEU A 200 0.37 16.88 -7.32
C LEU A 200 1.67 17.71 -7.41
N LEU A 201 2.83 17.05 -7.58
CA LEU A 201 4.11 17.74 -7.71
C LEU A 201 4.23 18.53 -9.03
N GLY A 202 3.57 18.07 -10.09
CA GLY A 202 3.57 18.75 -11.40
C GLY A 202 2.59 19.93 -11.48
N ASP A 203 1.54 19.91 -10.66
CA ASP A 203 0.53 20.98 -10.59
C ASP A 203 0.89 22.08 -9.58
N MET A 204 1.98 21.93 -8.82
CA MET A 204 2.52 23.00 -7.96
C MET A 204 3.36 23.98 -8.80
N PRO A 205 3.12 25.30 -8.69
CA PRO A 205 3.83 26.33 -9.46
C PRO A 205 5.32 26.46 -9.10
#